data_AF-A0A6A3IL18-F1
#
_entry.id   AF-A0A6A3IL18-F1
#
_cell.length_a   1.000
_cell.length_b   1.000
_cell.length_c   1.000
_cell.angle_alpha   90.00
_cell.angle_beta   90.00
_cell.angle_gamma   90.00
#
_symmetry.space_group_name_H-M   'P 1'
#
loop_
_entity.id
_entity.type
_entity.pdbx_description
1 polymer ?
#
loop_
_entity_poly.entity_id
_entity_poly.type
_entity_poly.pdbx_seq_one_letter_code
_entity_poly.pdbx_strand_id
1 'polypeptide(L)'
;MVTLDIKSWTWQLMPICEWNRCSLADGVIDGALVSFGGWDGGRICGDCYRYSDEEESWIHATLAECKTGKQTEPAMPEVPERFGHCGTTVTVQPSNQPNAKATRQGLLIFGGMNAQSDLDDLVLIMTSC
;
A
#
# COMPACT_ATOMS: atom_id res chain seq x y z
N MET A 1 -7.12 14.92 6.48
CA MET A 1 -6.47 15.03 5.17
C MET A 1 -6.82 16.40 4.65
N VAL A 2 -5.92 17.03 3.91
CA VAL A 2 -6.24 18.26 3.20
C VAL A 2 -6.01 18.01 1.71
N THR A 3 -6.94 18.44 0.88
CA THR A 3 -6.78 18.42 -0.57
C THR A 3 -6.45 19.82 -1.03
N LEU A 4 -5.54 19.94 -1.99
CA LEU A 4 -5.25 21.20 -2.68
C LEU A 4 -5.98 21.18 -4.02
N ASP A 5 -6.96 22.06 -4.19
CA ASP A 5 -7.48 22.35 -5.52
C ASP A 5 -6.44 23.19 -6.26
N ILE A 6 -5.76 22.59 -7.24
CA ILE A 6 -4.70 23.24 -8.01
C ILE A 6 -5.20 24.38 -8.91
N LYS A 7 -6.50 24.41 -9.23
CA LYS A 7 -7.08 25.46 -10.10
C LYS A 7 -7.30 26.74 -9.31
N SER A 8 -7.81 26.62 -8.09
CA SER A 8 -8.10 27.75 -7.20
C SER A 8 -6.97 28.05 -6.21
N TRP A 9 -6.01 27.14 -6.07
CA TRP A 9 -4.93 27.16 -5.08
C TRP A 9 -5.44 27.23 -3.64
N THR A 10 -6.57 26.59 -3.37
CA THR A 10 -7.18 26.55 -2.03
C THR A 10 -7.07 25.17 -1.41
N TRP A 11 -6.70 25.15 -0.13
CA TRP A 11 -6.74 23.96 0.70
C TRP A 11 -8.14 23.72 1.23
N GLN A 12 -8.61 22.49 1.15
CA GLN A 12 -9.88 22.05 1.72
C GLN A 12 -9.63 20.95 2.74
N LEU A 13 -10.24 21.09 3.91
CA LEU A 13 -10.22 20.03 4.92
C LEU A 13 -11.19 18.93 4.48
N MET A 14 -10.67 17.70 4.39
CA MET A 14 -11.51 16.52 4.22
C MET A 14 -11.83 15.95 5.60
N PRO A 15 -13.11 15.63 5.89
CA PRO A 15 -13.45 14.83 7.06
C PRO A 15 -12.70 13.51 6.92
N ILE A 16 -11.85 13.18 7.88
CA ILE A 16 -11.19 11.88 7.94
C ILE A 16 -11.12 11.41 9.39
N CYS A 17 -11.02 10.10 9.58
CA CYS A 17 -10.56 9.51 10.83
C CYS A 17 -9.14 9.97 11.20
N GLU A 18 -8.76 9.86 12.47
CA GLU A 18 -7.39 10.12 12.91
C GLU A 18 -6.39 9.26 12.11
N TRP A 19 -5.37 9.90 11.55
CA TRP A 19 -4.26 9.26 10.85
C TRP A 19 -2.96 9.91 11.30
N ASN A 20 -2.06 9.11 11.86
CA ASN A 20 -0.87 9.57 12.58
C ASN A 20 0.43 9.04 11.98
N ARG A 21 0.49 8.79 10.66
CA ARG A 21 1.66 8.18 10.02
C ARG A 21 2.54 9.18 9.28
N CYS A 22 3.86 9.01 9.36
CA CYS A 22 4.84 9.67 8.49
C CYS A 22 5.80 8.65 7.85
N SER A 23 6.54 9.07 6.82
CA SER A 23 7.56 8.27 6.14
C SER A 23 7.07 6.90 5.63
N LEU A 24 5.80 6.85 5.22
CA LEU A 24 5.17 5.70 4.57
C LEU A 24 5.32 5.81 3.04
N ALA A 25 5.00 4.73 2.34
CA ALA A 25 4.79 4.76 0.89
C ALA A 25 3.30 4.64 0.58
N ASP A 26 2.85 5.40 -0.40
CA ASP A 26 1.48 5.38 -0.89
C ASP A 26 1.41 5.40 -2.42
N GLY A 27 0.24 5.02 -2.94
CA GLY A 27 -0.04 5.06 -4.36
C GLY A 27 -1.47 4.63 -4.67
N VAL A 28 -1.95 5.00 -5.87
CA VAL A 28 -3.27 4.58 -6.35
C VAL A 28 -3.14 3.28 -7.14
N ILE A 29 -3.83 2.23 -6.68
CA ILE A 29 -3.91 0.92 -7.31
C ILE A 29 -5.38 0.60 -7.57
N ASP A 30 -5.75 0.34 -8.83
CA ASP A 30 -7.11 0.01 -9.26
C ASP A 30 -8.17 0.99 -8.73
N GLY A 31 -7.81 2.28 -8.67
CA GLY A 31 -8.67 3.36 -8.20
C GLY A 31 -8.70 3.58 -6.69
N ALA A 32 -8.04 2.75 -5.89
CA ALA A 32 -7.94 2.92 -4.44
C ALA A 32 -6.58 3.51 -4.04
N LEU A 33 -6.58 4.54 -3.18
CA LEU A 33 -5.36 5.02 -2.54
C LEU A 33 -4.93 4.03 -1.46
N VAL A 34 -3.73 3.47 -1.60
CA VAL A 34 -3.15 2.47 -0.71
C VAL A 34 -1.92 3.05 -0.03
N SER A 35 -1.73 2.75 1.25
CA SER A 35 -0.54 3.08 2.03
C SER A 35 0.08 1.83 2.65
N PHE A 36 1.41 1.85 2.84
CA PHE A 36 2.16 0.81 3.52
C PHE A 36 3.26 1.37 4.42
N GLY A 37 3.30 0.85 5.64
CA GLY A 37 4.32 1.10 6.64
C GLY A 37 4.32 2.51 7.21
N GLY A 38 5.50 3.03 7.52
CA GLY A 38 5.72 4.34 8.14
C GLY A 38 5.90 4.29 9.65
N TRP A 39 5.91 5.46 10.28
CA TRP A 39 6.05 5.66 11.72
C TRP A 39 4.81 6.34 12.27
N ASP A 40 4.19 5.76 13.31
CA ASP A 40 2.93 6.25 13.88
C ASP A 40 3.12 7.16 15.12
N GLY A 41 4.37 7.49 15.46
CA GLY A 41 4.72 8.19 16.69
C GLY A 41 5.17 7.28 17.84
N GLY A 42 4.85 5.98 17.78
CA GLY A 42 5.22 5.00 18.80
C GLY A 42 5.92 3.74 18.25
N ARG A 43 5.61 3.32 17.02
CA ARG A 43 6.22 2.15 16.37
C ARG A 43 6.40 2.31 14.86
N ILE A 44 7.36 1.55 14.34
CA ILE A 44 7.50 1.31 12.90
C ILE A 44 6.36 0.37 12.50
N CYS A 45 5.73 0.65 11.39
CA CYS A 45 4.54 -0.07 10.97
C CYS A 45 4.84 -0.98 9.77
N GLY A 46 4.19 -2.14 9.73
CA GLY A 46 4.24 -3.09 8.61
C GLY A 46 2.84 -3.41 8.06
N ASP A 47 1.87 -2.57 8.38
CA ASP A 47 0.48 -2.71 7.96
C ASP A 47 0.20 -1.96 6.65
N CYS A 48 -0.87 -2.39 5.99
CA CYS A 48 -1.35 -1.79 4.75
C CYS A 48 -2.75 -1.25 4.97
N TYR A 49 -3.05 -0.07 4.43
CA TYR A 49 -4.39 0.51 4.48
C TYR A 49 -4.80 1.02 3.12
N ARG A 50 -6.10 0.97 2.84
CA ARG A 50 -6.71 1.66 1.70
C ARG A 50 -7.64 2.75 2.21
N TYR A 51 -7.67 3.88 1.51
CA TYR A 51 -8.68 4.89 1.77
C TYR A 51 -10.01 4.50 1.11
N SER A 52 -11.11 4.71 1.83
CA SER A 52 -12.48 4.56 1.33
C SER A 52 -13.16 5.92 1.30
N ASP A 53 -13.55 6.37 0.09
CA ASP A 53 -14.35 7.59 -0.06
C ASP A 53 -15.75 7.44 0.56
N GLU A 54 -16.32 6.22 0.56
CA GLU A 54 -17.64 5.95 1.13
C GLU A 54 -17.65 6.07 2.66
N GLU A 55 -16.59 5.62 3.32
CA GLU A 55 -16.46 5.65 4.78
C GLU A 55 -15.67 6.86 5.30
N GLU A 56 -15.12 7.68 4.39
CA GLU A 56 -14.23 8.80 4.69
C GLU A 56 -13.09 8.38 5.65
N SER A 57 -12.55 7.19 5.45
CA SER A 57 -11.69 6.53 6.45
C SER A 57 -10.65 5.59 5.82
N TRP A 58 -9.62 5.27 6.60
CA TRP A 58 -8.60 4.30 6.24
C TRP A 58 -9.00 2.91 6.74
N ILE A 59 -9.19 1.99 5.80
CA ILE A 59 -9.56 0.60 6.07
C ILE A 59 -8.31 -0.27 5.98
N HIS A 60 -8.07 -1.06 7.02
CA HIS A 60 -6.96 -2.02 7.03
C HIS A 60 -7.10 -2.98 5.83
N ALA A 61 -6.05 -3.06 5.02
CA ALA A 61 -5.96 -3.96 3.88
C ALA A 61 -5.43 -5.30 4.39
N THR A 62 -6.34 -6.24 4.63
CA THR A 62 -5.98 -7.61 4.99
C THR A 62 -5.65 -8.40 3.73
N LEU A 63 -4.71 -9.34 3.81
CA LEU A 63 -4.60 -10.40 2.81
C LEU A 63 -5.98 -11.06 2.71
N ALA A 64 -6.64 -10.95 1.55
CA ALA A 64 -7.75 -11.85 1.28
C ALA A 64 -7.12 -13.25 1.25
N GLU A 65 -7.48 -14.10 2.21
CA GLU A 65 -7.11 -15.51 2.17
C GLU A 65 -7.70 -16.07 0.87
N CYS A 66 -6.88 -16.26 -0.17
CA CYS A 66 -7.25 -17.05 -1.34
C CYS A 66 -7.44 -18.51 -0.87
N LYS A 67 -8.59 -18.79 -0.26
CA LYS A 67 -8.99 -20.14 0.15
C LYS A 67 -9.41 -20.93 -1.08
N THR A 68 -8.44 -21.52 -1.76
CA THR A 68 -8.68 -22.70 -2.59
C THR A 68 -7.58 -23.73 -2.38
N GLY A 69 -7.92 -24.74 -1.58
CA GLY A 69 -7.16 -25.98 -1.49
C GLY A 69 -6.28 -26.07 -0.24
N LYS A 70 -6.45 -27.18 0.50
CA LYS A 70 -5.58 -27.56 1.61
C LYS A 70 -4.13 -27.56 1.16
N GLN A 71 -3.36 -26.55 1.53
CA GLN A 71 -1.90 -26.65 1.51
C GLN A 71 -1.35 -26.25 2.88
N THR A 72 -0.61 -27.17 3.46
CA THR A 72 0.45 -26.92 4.42
C THR A 72 1.56 -26.13 3.70
N GLU A 73 1.31 -24.86 3.39
CA GLU A 73 2.36 -23.93 2.95
C GLU A 73 3.00 -23.30 4.19
N PRO A 74 4.34 -23.12 4.23
CA PRO A 74 4.97 -22.33 5.28
C PRO A 74 4.35 -20.92 5.27
N ALA A 75 4.12 -20.34 6.46
CA ALA A 75 3.62 -18.99 6.58
C ALA A 75 4.41 -18.06 5.66
N MET A 76 3.73 -17.48 4.66
CA MET A 76 4.30 -16.43 3.82
C MET A 76 4.98 -15.42 4.74
N PRO A 77 6.25 -15.05 4.52
CA PRO A 77 6.93 -14.12 5.39
C PRO A 77 6.13 -12.83 5.43
N GLU A 78 5.70 -12.43 6.62
CA GLU A 78 5.09 -11.14 6.88
C GLU A 78 6.04 -10.07 6.34
N VAL A 79 5.56 -9.18 5.46
CA VAL A 79 6.39 -8.09 4.95
C VAL A 79 6.84 -7.28 6.17
N PRO A 80 8.14 -7.12 6.41
CA PRO A 80 8.60 -6.52 7.64
C PRO A 80 8.16 -5.05 7.72
N GLU A 81 7.93 -4.60 8.95
CA GLU A 81 7.74 -3.20 9.27
C GLU A 81 8.88 -2.35 8.68
N ARG A 82 8.54 -1.17 8.18
CA ARG A 82 9.52 -0.27 7.56
C ARG A 82 9.02 1.17 7.51
N PHE A 83 9.96 2.11 7.56
CA PHE A 83 9.71 3.52 7.28
C PHE A 83 10.88 4.11 6.48
N GLY A 84 10.67 5.27 5.87
CA GLY A 84 11.70 5.95 5.07
C GLY A 84 11.99 5.29 3.72
N HIS A 85 11.09 4.40 3.27
CA HIS A 85 11.15 3.73 1.98
C HIS A 85 10.63 4.63 0.85
N CYS A 86 11.06 4.31 -0.37
CA CYS A 86 10.50 4.89 -1.59
C CYS A 86 9.41 3.97 -2.16
N GLY A 87 8.38 4.55 -2.79
CA GLY A 87 7.30 3.79 -3.42
C GLY A 87 6.91 4.38 -4.77
N THR A 88 6.44 3.52 -5.68
CA THR A 88 5.83 3.95 -6.95
C THR A 88 4.78 2.97 -7.45
N THR A 89 3.73 3.49 -8.09
CA THR A 89 2.72 2.66 -8.74
C THR A 89 3.24 2.13 -10.07
N VAL A 90 3.14 0.83 -10.28
CA VAL A 90 3.57 0.14 -11.50
C VAL A 90 2.41 -0.54 -12.19
N THR A 91 2.51 -0.69 -13.51
CA THR A 91 1.61 -1.55 -14.28
C THR A 91 2.33 -2.85 -14.61
N VAL A 92 1.76 -3.98 -14.20
CA VAL A 92 2.29 -5.32 -14.41
C VAL A 92 1.52 -5.98 -15.57
N GLN A 93 2.26 -6.39 -16.59
CA GLN A 93 1.72 -7.16 -17.71
C GLN A 93 1.98 -8.67 -17.49
N PRO A 94 0.97 -9.54 -17.64
CA PRO A 94 1.20 -10.98 -17.61
C PRO A 94 2.04 -11.39 -18.81
N SER A 95 3.24 -11.92 -18.56
CA SER A 95 4.29 -12.18 -19.56
C SER A 95 3.95 -13.20 -20.65
N ASN A 96 2.80 -13.90 -20.58
CA ASN A 96 2.54 -15.06 -21.41
C ASN A 96 1.29 -15.03 -22.28
N GLN A 97 0.57 -13.92 -22.42
CA GLN A 97 -0.53 -13.85 -23.39
C GLN A 97 -0.60 -12.51 -24.15
N PRO A 98 -0.27 -12.49 -25.46
CA PRO A 98 -0.39 -11.29 -26.30
C PRO A 98 -1.84 -10.78 -26.47
N ASN A 99 -2.84 -11.53 -26.00
CA ASN A 99 -4.26 -11.17 -25.99
C ASN A 99 -4.85 -10.97 -24.57
N ALA A 100 -4.05 -11.03 -23.50
CA ALA A 100 -4.57 -10.78 -22.15
C ALA A 100 -4.79 -9.27 -21.95
N LYS A 101 -6.07 -8.86 -21.99
CA LYS A 101 -6.52 -7.48 -21.77
C LYS A 101 -6.32 -6.94 -20.35
N ALA A 102 -5.93 -7.75 -19.38
CA ALA A 102 -5.87 -7.36 -17.98
C ALA A 102 -4.45 -6.93 -17.59
N THR A 103 -4.17 -5.64 -17.71
CA THR A 103 -3.07 -4.99 -16.98
C THR A 103 -3.43 -4.93 -15.50
N ARG A 104 -2.50 -5.31 -14.63
CA ARG A 104 -2.66 -5.15 -13.18
C ARG A 104 -1.89 -3.93 -12.70
N GLN A 105 -2.40 -3.21 -11.71
CA GLN A 105 -1.64 -2.18 -11.02
C GLN A 105 -1.05 -2.73 -9.72
N GLY A 106 0.05 -2.14 -9.26
CA GLY A 106 0.62 -2.44 -7.96
C GLY A 106 1.45 -1.29 -7.41
N LEU A 107 1.72 -1.30 -6.10
CA LEU A 107 2.64 -0.39 -5.43
C LEU A 107 3.95 -1.12 -5.20
N LEU A 108 5.00 -0.70 -5.91
CA LEU A 108 6.36 -1.19 -5.76
C LEU A 108 7.09 -0.33 -4.71
N ILE A 109 7.65 -0.98 -3.70
CA ILE A 109 8.36 -0.37 -2.58
C ILE A 109 9.83 -0.77 -2.63
N PHE A 110 10.70 0.19 -2.36
CA PHE A 110 12.16 0.05 -2.36
C PHE A 110 12.70 0.28 -0.97
N GLY A 111 13.29 -0.77 -0.38
CA GLY A 111 14.03 -0.72 0.87
C GLY A 111 13.23 -0.10 2.02
N GLY A 112 13.87 0.84 2.72
CA GLY A 112 13.41 1.43 3.98
C GLY A 112 14.29 0.95 5.12
N MET A 113 13.92 1.30 6.35
CA MET A 113 14.63 0.83 7.54
C MET A 113 13.66 0.38 8.61
N ASN A 114 14.11 -0.53 9.46
CA ASN A 114 13.41 -0.91 10.69
C ASN A 114 14.36 -0.90 11.89
N ALA A 115 13.90 -1.41 13.03
CA ALA A 115 14.73 -1.42 14.24
C ALA A 115 15.93 -2.38 14.15
N GLN A 116 15.93 -3.31 13.19
CA GLN A 116 16.95 -4.35 13.05
C GLN A 116 17.95 -4.05 11.93
N SER A 117 17.53 -3.44 10.83
CA SER A 117 18.36 -3.23 9.65
C SER A 117 17.83 -2.16 8.69
N ASP A 118 18.74 -1.66 7.87
CA ASP A 118 18.38 -1.04 6.59
C ASP A 118 18.00 -2.15 5.60
N LEU A 119 16.83 -2.03 4.99
CA LEU A 119 16.25 -2.99 4.07
C LEU A 119 16.70 -2.65 2.65
N ASP A 120 17.19 -3.65 1.92
CA ASP A 120 17.66 -3.56 0.53
C ASP A 120 16.78 -4.37 -0.44
N ASP A 121 15.57 -4.72 -0.01
CA ASP A 121 14.60 -5.54 -0.74
C ASP A 121 13.60 -4.71 -1.56
N LEU A 122 12.82 -5.43 -2.37
CA LEU A 122 11.69 -4.90 -3.13
C LEU A 122 10.40 -5.60 -2.69
N VAL A 123 9.34 -4.82 -2.47
CA VAL A 123 8.01 -5.34 -2.13
C VAL A 123 7.00 -4.85 -3.15
N LEU A 124 6.17 -5.74 -3.68
CA LEU A 124 5.09 -5.39 -4.61
C LEU A 124 3.73 -5.70 -3.97
N ILE A 125 2.95 -4.66 -3.70
CA ILE A 125 1.58 -4.76 -3.20
C ILE A 125 0.63 -4.71 -4.41
N MET A 126 -0.29 -5.67 -4.51
CA MET A 126 -1.31 -5.75 -5.57
C MET A 126 -2.66 -6.15 -4.98
N THR A 127 -3.73 -5.83 -5.70
CA THR A 127 -5.08 -6.33 -5.44
C THR A 127 -5.17 -7.80 -5.87
N SER A 128 -5.89 -8.61 -5.07
CA SER A 128 -6.23 -9.98 -5.45
C SER A 128 -7.27 -9.98 -6.57
N CYS A 129 -7.18 -10.94 -7.50
CA CYS A 129 -8.21 -11.15 -8.52
C CYS A 129 -9.42 -11.91 -8.00
#